data_AF-A0A7X9C489-F1
#
_entry.id   AF-A0A7X9C489-F1
#
_cell.length_a   1.000
_cell.length_b   1.000
_cell.length_c   1.000
_cell.angle_alpha   90.00
_cell.angle_beta   90.00
_cell.angle_gamma   90.00
#
_symmetry.space_group_name_H-M   'P 1'
#
loop_
_entity.id
_entity.type
_entity.pdbx_description
1 polymer ?
#
loop_
_entity_poly.entity_id
_entity_poly.type
_entity_poly.pdbx_seq_one_letter_code
_entity_poly.pdbx_strand_id
1 'polypeptide(L)'
;MYILMLSILTLASIGIIKIYANKFIEFMFNQKSRWYDKKIEKPRLLLHIIAFIAFLLSLIPIRYIDVEFSLSNFKNISLIISSIMLYMTALFLIAFSWTKKFKLKFIPKIEESLNRKNFKVRKDIDKKQILERYQNKNFIHETSFEDFELFIQNRPIKNKIIWQDRNTRSKQVTYITLFDMLNEIFENGLISGEVKQSVFTDFINENFIIEGVEFDKNIKGRYSEWKYSRNKAEM
;
A
#
# COMPACT_ATOMS: atom_id res chain seq x y z
N MET A 1 14.78 20.43 39.88
CA MET A 1 14.24 20.98 38.61
C MET A 1 13.91 19.89 37.58
N TYR A 2 14.85 19.01 37.22
CA TYR A 2 14.64 17.92 36.25
C TYR A 2 13.54 16.90 36.66
N ILE A 3 13.56 16.46 37.92
CA ILE A 3 12.54 15.55 38.49
C ILE A 3 11.14 16.17 38.47
N LEU A 4 11.03 17.47 38.77
CA LEU A 4 9.75 18.20 38.77
C LEU A 4 9.17 18.31 37.36
N MET A 5 10.01 18.63 36.37
CA MET A 5 9.63 18.68 34.95
C MET A 5 9.15 17.31 34.46
N LEU A 6 9.85 16.23 34.83
CA LEU A 6 9.46 14.86 34.51
C LEU A 6 8.16 14.43 35.19
N SER A 7 7.94 14.84 36.44
CA SER A 7 6.70 14.56 37.17
C SER A 7 5.49 15.14 36.45
N ILE A 8 5.61 16.38 35.96
CA ILE A 8 4.58 17.07 35.18
C ILE A 8 4.32 16.35 33.85
N LEU A 9 5.39 15.94 33.15
CA LEU A 9 5.29 15.18 31.90
C LEU A 9 4.62 13.81 32.10
N THR A 10 4.94 13.13 33.21
CA THR A 10 4.37 11.81 33.54
C THR A 10 2.88 11.92 33.86
N LEU A 11 2.47 12.92 34.65
CA LEU A 11 1.07 13.19 34.97
C LEU A 11 0.25 13.55 33.73
N ALA A 12 0.78 14.38 32.84
CA ALA A 12 0.15 14.71 31.56
C ALA A 12 -0.04 13.45 30.67
N SER A 13 0.93 12.52 30.72
CA SER A 13 0.90 11.29 29.93
C SER A 13 -0.16 10.30 30.42
N ILE A 14 -0.43 10.22 31.73
CA ILE A 14 -1.47 9.33 32.31
C ILE A 14 -2.87 9.67 31.80
N GLY A 15 -3.21 10.96 31.70
CA GLY A 15 -4.52 11.40 31.17
C GLY A 15 -4.72 10.97 29.71
N ILE A 16 -3.66 11.05 28.91
CA ILE A 16 -3.63 10.65 27.51
C ILE A 16 -3.79 9.12 27.38
N ILE A 17 -3.08 8.34 28.20
CA ILE A 17 -3.16 6.87 28.24
C ILE A 17 -4.58 6.40 28.52
N LYS A 18 -5.29 7.04 29.47
CA LYS A 18 -6.67 6.66 29.83
C LYS A 18 -7.64 6.80 28.66
N ILE A 19 -7.53 7.88 27.89
CA ILE A 19 -8.36 8.11 26.69
C ILE A 19 -8.09 7.02 25.66
N TYR A 20 -6.82 6.69 25.42
CA TYR A 20 -6.46 5.67 24.44
C TYR A 20 -6.76 4.24 24.88
N ALA A 21 -6.68 3.92 26.18
CA ALA A 21 -7.10 2.64 26.71
C ALA A 21 -8.59 2.40 26.47
N ASN A 22 -9.44 3.41 26.69
CA ASN A 22 -10.86 3.32 26.37
C ASN A 22 -11.11 3.13 24.86
N LYS A 23 -10.35 3.82 24.01
CA LYS A 23 -10.44 3.65 22.54
C LYS A 23 -9.97 2.27 22.08
N PHE A 24 -8.94 1.72 22.73
CA PHE A 24 -8.47 0.36 22.50
C PHE A 24 -9.54 -0.68 22.87
N ILE A 25 -10.23 -0.49 24.00
CA ILE A 25 -11.33 -1.37 24.43
C ILE A 25 -12.51 -1.29 23.44
N GLU A 26 -12.94 -0.08 23.06
CA GLU A 26 -13.98 0.11 22.03
C GLU A 26 -13.64 -0.61 20.71
N PHE A 27 -12.36 -0.58 20.33
CA PHE A 27 -11.82 -1.30 19.17
C PHE A 27 -11.90 -2.83 19.35
N MET A 28 -11.41 -3.37 20.47
CA MET A 28 -11.40 -4.81 20.75
C MET A 28 -12.80 -5.44 20.73
N PHE A 29 -13.79 -4.72 21.24
CA PHE A 29 -15.19 -5.19 21.29
C PHE A 29 -16.03 -4.77 20.07
N ASN A 30 -15.39 -4.26 19.01
CA ASN A 30 -16.00 -3.91 17.73
C ASN A 30 -17.25 -3.00 17.85
N GLN A 31 -17.29 -2.15 18.89
CA GLN A 31 -18.43 -1.30 19.22
C GLN A 31 -18.80 -0.37 18.03
N LYS A 32 -20.11 -0.22 17.77
CA LYS A 32 -20.61 0.70 16.73
C LYS A 32 -20.55 2.13 17.26
N SER A 33 -19.48 2.86 16.96
CA SER A 33 -19.37 4.28 17.26
C SER A 33 -19.50 5.12 15.98
N ARG A 34 -20.43 6.08 15.97
CA ARG A 34 -20.64 7.03 14.86
C ARG A 34 -19.49 8.02 14.69
N TRP A 35 -18.66 8.17 15.72
CA TRP A 35 -17.53 9.10 15.75
C TRP A 35 -16.20 8.43 15.37
N TYR A 36 -16.24 7.14 15.00
CA TYR A 36 -15.08 6.27 14.91
C TYR A 36 -14.92 5.71 13.49
N ASP A 37 -13.99 6.29 12.72
CA ASP A 37 -13.59 5.72 11.44
C ASP A 37 -12.51 4.65 11.65
N LYS A 38 -12.94 3.38 11.61
CA LYS A 38 -12.07 2.20 11.75
C LYS A 38 -10.86 2.21 10.81
N LYS A 39 -10.94 2.85 9.65
CA LYS A 39 -9.82 2.90 8.70
C LYS A 39 -8.72 3.87 9.15
N ILE A 40 -9.07 4.84 9.98
CA ILE A 40 -8.15 5.88 10.47
C ILE A 40 -7.63 5.56 11.85
N GLU A 41 -8.52 5.10 12.73
CA GLU A 41 -8.18 4.90 14.13
C GLU A 41 -7.28 3.66 14.34
N LYS A 42 -7.38 2.63 13.49
CA LYS A 42 -6.49 1.46 13.57
C LYS A 42 -5.02 1.82 13.29
N PRO A 43 -4.66 2.50 12.17
CA PRO A 43 -3.30 2.98 11.96
C PRO A 43 -2.84 3.99 13.03
N ARG A 44 -3.74 4.85 13.51
CA ARG A 44 -3.43 5.82 14.57
C ARG A 44 -3.04 5.12 15.87
N LEU A 45 -3.82 4.13 16.29
CA LEU A 45 -3.57 3.33 17.49
C LEU A 45 -2.21 2.63 17.42
N LEU A 46 -1.85 2.08 16.25
CA LEU A 46 -0.52 1.50 16.03
C LEU A 46 0.60 2.55 16.22
N LEU A 47 0.45 3.74 15.63
CA LEU A 47 1.41 4.84 15.85
C LEU A 47 1.51 5.25 17.31
N HIS A 48 0.40 5.22 18.06
CA HIS A 48 0.39 5.55 19.49
C HIS A 48 1.07 4.48 20.33
N ILE A 49 0.93 3.19 20.00
CA ILE A 49 1.68 2.11 20.65
C ILE A 49 3.18 2.30 20.43
N ILE A 50 3.59 2.58 19.19
CA ILE A 50 5.01 2.86 18.86
C ILE A 50 5.51 4.10 19.61
N ALA A 51 4.71 5.17 19.64
CA ALA A 51 5.04 6.38 20.38
C ALA A 51 5.18 6.12 21.88
N PHE A 52 4.31 5.28 22.45
CA PHE A 52 4.38 4.90 23.86
C PHE A 52 5.65 4.11 24.17
N ILE A 53 6.05 3.17 23.32
CA ILE A 53 7.32 2.46 23.46
C ILE A 53 8.51 3.43 23.39
N ALA A 54 8.53 4.33 22.41
CA ALA A 54 9.58 5.35 22.28
C ALA A 54 9.65 6.26 23.52
N PHE A 55 8.49 6.64 24.06
CA PHE A 55 8.39 7.37 25.32
C PHE A 55 8.99 6.57 26.49
N LEU A 56 8.63 5.30 26.67
CA LEU A 56 9.20 4.46 27.74
C LEU A 56 10.71 4.31 27.62
N LEU A 57 11.23 4.13 26.41
CA LEU A 57 12.68 4.06 26.15
C LEU A 57 13.38 5.37 26.50
N SER A 58 12.72 6.53 26.26
CA SER A 58 13.28 7.84 26.64
C SER A 58 13.46 8.02 28.15
N LEU A 59 12.75 7.22 28.97
CA LEU A 59 12.85 7.27 30.43
C LEU A 59 13.93 6.35 30.99
N ILE A 60 14.47 5.40 30.22
CA ILE A 60 15.48 4.44 30.70
C ILE A 60 16.70 5.17 31.29
N PRO A 61 17.25 6.22 30.64
CA PRO A 61 18.41 6.92 31.17
C PRO A 61 18.24 7.55 32.53
N ILE A 62 17.00 7.87 32.93
CA ILE A 62 16.69 8.44 34.25
C ILE A 62 17.11 7.49 35.38
N ARG A 63 17.06 6.18 35.14
CA ARG A 63 17.45 5.15 36.12
C ARG A 63 18.96 5.07 36.34
N TYR A 64 19.74 5.64 35.44
CA TYR A 64 21.21 5.62 35.46
C TYR A 64 21.80 6.99 35.81
N ILE A 65 20.95 7.97 36.17
CA ILE A 65 21.42 9.25 36.72
C ILE A 65 21.76 9.00 38.20
N ASP A 66 22.98 8.50 38.45
CA ASP A 66 23.58 8.48 39.78
C ASP A 66 24.18 9.85 40.15
N VAL A 67 24.58 10.01 41.40
CA VAL A 67 25.22 11.21 41.99
C VAL A 67 26.48 11.65 41.22
N GLU A 68 27.13 10.75 40.47
CA GLU A 68 28.30 11.02 39.62
C GLU A 68 27.98 11.51 38.20
N PHE A 69 26.73 11.91 37.94
CA PHE A 69 26.33 12.46 36.65
C PHE A 69 27.12 13.74 36.31
N SER A 70 28.14 13.61 35.44
CA SER A 70 28.90 14.73 34.92
C SER A 70 28.53 15.06 33.47
N LEU A 71 28.28 16.35 33.21
CA LEU A 71 28.11 16.92 31.86
C LEU A 71 29.40 16.95 31.05
N SER A 72 30.56 16.67 31.66
CA SER A 72 31.84 16.55 30.92
C SER A 72 32.06 15.17 30.31
N ASN A 73 31.26 14.16 30.68
CA ASN A 73 31.37 12.82 30.14
C ASN A 73 30.54 12.68 28.86
N PHE A 74 31.20 12.44 27.72
CA PHE A 74 30.54 12.28 26.42
C PHE A 74 29.45 11.18 26.40
N LYS A 75 29.62 10.10 27.17
CA LYS A 75 28.61 9.04 27.28
C LYS A 75 27.30 9.56 27.91
N ASN A 76 27.42 10.40 28.94
CA ASN A 76 26.26 11.01 29.61
C ASN A 76 25.52 11.98 28.69
N ILE A 77 26.26 12.79 27.93
CA ILE A 77 25.70 13.71 26.94
C ILE A 77 24.96 12.92 25.85
N SER A 78 25.60 11.89 25.27
CA SER A 78 25.02 11.05 24.23
C SER A 78 23.72 10.36 24.69
N LEU A 79 23.69 9.90 25.95
CA LEU A 79 22.52 9.28 26.56
C LEU A 79 21.35 10.27 26.72
N ILE A 80 21.62 11.50 27.17
CA ILE A 80 20.62 12.57 27.26
C ILE A 80 20.06 12.91 25.87
N ILE A 81 20.93 13.12 24.89
CA ILE A 81 20.52 13.48 23.52
C ILE A 81 19.63 12.38 22.95
N SER A 82 20.02 11.12 23.12
CA SER A 82 19.22 9.96 22.68
C SER A 82 17.84 9.92 23.34
N SER A 83 17.78 10.22 24.65
CA SER A 83 16.51 10.30 25.40
C SER A 83 15.60 11.38 24.83
N ILE A 84 16.15 12.58 24.62
CA ILE A 84 15.40 13.72 24.07
C ILE A 84 14.89 13.39 22.65
N MET A 85 15.72 12.79 21.80
CA MET A 85 15.33 12.38 20.44
C MET A 85 14.17 11.36 20.45
N LEU A 86 14.23 10.35 21.33
CA LEU A 86 13.16 9.37 21.49
C LEU A 86 11.88 10.02 22.00
N TYR A 87 11.99 10.91 22.98
CA TYR A 87 10.85 11.66 23.51
C TYR A 87 10.20 12.55 22.44
N MET A 88 10.99 13.29 21.68
CA MET A 88 10.51 14.12 20.57
C MET A 88 9.86 13.28 19.47
N THR A 89 10.39 12.08 19.20
CA THR A 89 9.79 11.13 18.26
C THR A 89 8.42 10.66 18.75
N ALA A 90 8.27 10.33 20.03
CA ALA A 90 6.99 9.97 20.62
C ALA A 90 5.95 11.10 20.46
N LEU A 91 6.32 12.33 20.79
CA LEU A 91 5.46 13.50 20.61
C LEU A 91 5.09 13.73 19.14
N PHE A 92 6.07 13.63 18.24
CA PHE A 92 5.84 13.78 16.81
C PHE A 92 4.84 12.75 16.28
N LEU A 93 5.00 11.46 16.62
CA LEU A 93 4.11 10.41 16.15
C LEU A 93 2.66 10.63 16.62
N ILE A 94 2.48 11.01 17.89
CA ILE A 94 1.16 11.35 18.43
C ILE A 94 0.60 12.55 17.68
N ALA A 95 1.32 13.67 17.61
CA ALA A 95 0.85 14.88 16.95
C ALA A 95 0.53 14.65 15.47
N PHE A 96 1.43 13.98 14.73
CA PHE A 96 1.28 13.66 13.31
C PHE A 96 -0.01 12.87 13.04
N SER A 97 -0.32 11.87 13.87
CA SER A 97 -1.49 11.01 13.70
C SER A 97 -2.84 11.74 13.80
N TRP A 98 -2.86 12.94 14.40
CA TRP A 98 -4.04 13.81 14.49
C TRP A 98 -4.13 14.85 13.37
N THR A 99 -3.10 14.96 12.53
CA THR A 99 -3.10 15.94 11.44
C THR A 99 -4.02 15.55 10.28
N LYS A 100 -4.51 16.55 9.54
CA LYS A 100 -5.19 16.33 8.26
C LYS A 100 -4.30 15.60 7.25
N LYS A 101 -2.98 15.82 7.28
CA LYS A 101 -2.00 15.14 6.40
C LYS A 101 -1.98 13.63 6.65
N PHE A 102 -2.08 13.19 7.89
CA PHE A 102 -2.19 11.76 8.21
C PHE A 102 -3.44 11.14 7.57
N LYS A 103 -4.60 11.77 7.79
CA LYS A 103 -5.87 11.30 7.23
C LYS A 103 -5.92 11.30 5.71
N LEU A 104 -5.50 12.41 5.07
CA LEU A 104 -5.73 12.65 3.65
C LEU A 104 -4.58 12.20 2.74
N LYS A 105 -3.37 11.98 3.26
CA LYS A 105 -2.21 11.58 2.46
C LYS A 105 -1.58 10.27 2.94
N PHE A 106 -1.32 10.14 4.24
CA PHE A 106 -0.61 8.97 4.77
C PHE A 106 -1.46 7.70 4.67
N ILE A 107 -2.73 7.75 5.10
CA ILE A 107 -3.62 6.58 5.04
C ILE A 107 -3.84 6.11 3.59
N PRO A 108 -4.27 6.98 2.64
CA PRO A 108 -4.44 6.55 1.25
C PRO A 108 -3.15 5.97 0.66
N LYS A 109 -1.99 6.57 0.96
CA LYS A 109 -0.69 6.07 0.47
C LYS A 109 -0.36 4.67 1.01
N ILE A 110 -0.63 4.40 2.28
CA ILE A 110 -0.44 3.05 2.84
C ILE A 110 -1.44 2.07 2.24
N GLU A 111 -2.73 2.44 2.16
CA GLU A 111 -3.75 1.60 1.52
C GLU A 111 -3.37 1.28 0.07
N GLU A 112 -2.89 2.26 -0.68
CA GLU A 112 -2.38 2.08 -2.04
C GLU A 112 -1.18 1.13 -2.06
N SER A 113 -0.19 1.31 -1.17
CA SER A 113 0.97 0.42 -1.11
C SER A 113 0.62 -1.03 -0.75
N LEU A 114 -0.41 -1.24 0.08
CA LEU A 114 -0.89 -2.56 0.46
C LEU A 114 -1.78 -3.20 -0.61
N ASN A 115 -2.49 -2.38 -1.38
CA ASN A 115 -3.35 -2.86 -2.48
C ASN A 115 -2.58 -2.98 -3.81
N ARG A 116 -1.40 -2.38 -3.95
CA ARG A 116 -0.47 -2.65 -5.05
C ARG A 116 0.04 -4.08 -4.92
N LYS A 117 -0.72 -5.02 -5.49
CA LYS A 117 -0.16 -6.33 -5.80
C LYS A 117 0.86 -6.14 -6.91
N ASN A 118 2.11 -6.49 -6.63
CA ASN A 118 3.13 -6.62 -7.66
C ASN A 118 2.75 -7.83 -8.50
N PHE A 119 2.09 -7.59 -9.63
CA PHE A 119 1.88 -8.62 -10.63
C PHE A 119 3.26 -9.10 -11.10
N LYS A 120 3.65 -10.31 -10.72
CA LYS A 120 4.92 -10.90 -11.13
C LYS A 120 4.70 -11.66 -12.42
N VAL A 121 5.50 -11.33 -13.42
CA VAL A 121 5.60 -12.13 -14.63
C VAL A 121 6.16 -13.49 -14.27
N ARG A 122 5.48 -14.54 -14.73
CA ARG A 122 5.84 -15.94 -14.60
C ARG A 122 7.26 -16.19 -15.14
N LYS A 123 8.02 -17.07 -14.47
CA LYS A 123 9.43 -17.34 -14.85
C LYS A 123 9.58 -18.39 -15.95
N ASP A 124 8.64 -19.34 -16.01
CA ASP A 124 8.63 -20.49 -16.93
C ASP A 124 8.02 -20.19 -18.31
N ILE A 125 7.58 -18.96 -18.57
CA ILE A 125 7.06 -18.58 -19.89
C ILE A 125 8.18 -18.28 -20.88
N ASP A 126 8.02 -18.75 -22.11
CA ASP A 126 8.81 -18.28 -23.24
C ASP A 126 8.33 -16.89 -23.66
N LYS A 127 9.00 -15.88 -23.09
CA LYS A 127 8.72 -14.46 -23.34
C LYS A 127 8.81 -14.09 -24.82
N LYS A 128 9.72 -14.73 -25.56
CA LYS A 128 9.92 -14.47 -26.99
C LYS A 128 8.75 -15.03 -27.79
N GLN A 129 8.30 -16.25 -27.47
CA GLN A 129 7.12 -16.84 -28.10
C GLN A 129 5.85 -16.02 -27.85
N ILE A 130 5.68 -15.48 -26.63
CA ILE A 130 4.57 -14.58 -26.30
C ILE A 130 4.64 -13.31 -27.14
N LEU A 131 5.81 -12.65 -27.16
CA LEU A 131 6.02 -11.44 -27.94
C LEU A 131 5.66 -11.65 -29.42
N GLU A 132 6.23 -12.68 -30.05
CA GLU A 132 5.97 -13.03 -31.45
C GLU A 132 4.49 -13.36 -31.69
N ARG A 133 3.84 -14.09 -30.80
CA ARG A 133 2.42 -14.46 -30.93
C ARG A 133 1.53 -13.21 -30.97
N TYR A 134 1.72 -12.27 -30.06
CA TYR A 134 0.87 -11.07 -29.96
C TYR A 134 1.21 -10.02 -31.03
N GLN A 135 2.47 -9.97 -31.49
CA GLN A 135 2.87 -9.18 -32.66
C GLN A 135 2.27 -9.73 -33.97
N ASN A 136 2.43 -11.04 -34.24
CA ASN A 136 1.92 -11.67 -35.47
C ASN A 136 0.39 -11.58 -35.60
N LYS A 137 -0.32 -11.59 -34.47
CA LYS A 137 -1.77 -11.41 -34.43
C LYS A 137 -2.21 -9.94 -34.56
N ASN A 138 -1.26 -9.01 -34.61
CA ASN A 138 -1.51 -7.57 -34.67
C ASN A 138 -2.38 -7.05 -33.51
N PHE A 139 -2.27 -7.62 -32.31
CA PHE A 139 -3.08 -7.24 -31.14
C PHE A 139 -2.55 -5.99 -30.43
N ILE A 140 -1.34 -5.56 -30.77
CA ILE A 140 -0.63 -4.45 -30.15
C ILE A 140 -0.25 -3.48 -31.26
N HIS A 141 -0.47 -2.19 -31.02
CA HIS A 141 -0.10 -1.16 -31.97
C HIS A 141 1.43 -1.11 -32.13
N GLU A 142 1.91 -0.84 -33.35
CA GLU A 142 3.33 -0.85 -33.69
C GLU A 142 4.18 0.07 -32.80
N THR A 143 3.62 1.22 -32.41
CA THR A 143 4.27 2.20 -31.53
C THR A 143 4.45 1.72 -30.08
N SER A 144 3.78 0.63 -29.69
CA SER A 144 3.81 0.09 -28.33
C SER A 144 4.61 -1.21 -28.21
N PHE A 145 5.28 -1.66 -29.29
CA PHE A 145 6.06 -2.90 -29.25
C PHE A 145 7.24 -2.87 -28.27
N GLU A 146 7.99 -1.78 -28.21
CA GLU A 146 9.10 -1.63 -27.25
C GLU A 146 8.58 -1.66 -25.80
N ASP A 147 7.51 -0.91 -25.51
CA ASP A 147 6.88 -0.90 -24.19
C ASP A 147 6.29 -2.26 -23.81
N PHE A 148 5.73 -3.01 -24.77
CA PHE A 148 5.23 -4.35 -24.52
C PHE A 148 6.35 -5.37 -24.26
N GLU A 149 7.48 -5.27 -24.96
CA GLU A 149 8.65 -6.10 -24.66
C GLU A 149 9.17 -5.82 -23.24
N LEU A 150 9.30 -4.56 -22.85
CA LEU A 150 9.69 -4.15 -21.50
C LEU A 150 8.71 -4.70 -20.46
N PHE A 151 7.41 -4.63 -20.74
CA PHE A 151 6.36 -5.18 -19.87
C PHE A 151 6.52 -6.68 -19.61
N ILE A 152 6.69 -7.51 -20.66
CA ILE A 152 6.91 -8.96 -20.51
C ILE A 152 8.22 -9.26 -19.77
N GLN A 153 9.23 -8.39 -19.93
CA GLN A 153 10.48 -8.50 -19.20
C GLN A 153 10.37 -8.05 -17.73
N ASN A 154 9.19 -7.60 -17.29
CA ASN A 154 8.96 -7.00 -15.96
C ASN A 154 9.86 -5.78 -15.71
N ARG A 155 10.09 -4.99 -16.76
CA ARG A 155 10.83 -3.72 -16.75
C ARG A 155 9.85 -2.55 -16.84
N PRO A 156 10.23 -1.36 -16.34
CA PRO A 156 9.38 -0.18 -16.42
C PRO A 156 9.13 0.21 -17.89
N ILE A 157 7.86 0.42 -18.24
CA ILE A 157 7.43 0.95 -19.53
C ILE A 157 7.50 2.48 -19.52
N LYS A 158 7.73 3.08 -20.69
CA LYS A 158 7.75 4.55 -20.89
C LYS A 158 6.35 5.07 -21.16
N ASN A 159 5.58 4.34 -21.98
CA ASN A 159 4.21 4.70 -22.34
C ASN A 159 3.25 3.54 -22.08
N LYS A 160 1.95 3.85 -22.01
CA LYS A 160 0.92 2.83 -21.98
C LYS A 160 0.89 2.06 -23.31
N ILE A 161 0.69 0.75 -23.21
CA ILE A 161 0.62 -0.16 -24.34
C ILE A 161 -0.75 -0.03 -25.01
N ILE A 162 -0.77 0.29 -26.31
CA ILE A 162 -1.99 0.39 -27.09
C ILE A 162 -2.40 -1.01 -27.55
N TRP A 163 -3.55 -1.46 -27.05
CA TRP A 163 -4.18 -2.73 -27.37
C TRP A 163 -5.24 -2.52 -28.45
N GLN A 164 -5.19 -3.30 -29.52
CA GLN A 164 -6.00 -3.10 -30.74
C GLN A 164 -6.67 -4.38 -31.26
N ASP A 165 -6.75 -5.45 -30.44
CA ASP A 165 -7.46 -6.67 -30.85
C ASP A 165 -8.95 -6.42 -31.09
N ARG A 166 -9.40 -6.57 -32.34
CA ARG A 166 -10.79 -6.34 -32.75
C ARG A 166 -11.55 -7.65 -32.87
N ASN A 167 -12.77 -7.68 -32.33
CA ASN A 167 -13.74 -8.73 -32.59
C ASN A 167 -13.99 -8.84 -34.10
N THR A 168 -13.82 -10.03 -34.67
CA THR A 168 -14.01 -10.28 -36.11
C THR A 168 -15.42 -9.97 -36.60
N ARG A 169 -16.45 -10.06 -35.73
CA ARG A 169 -17.85 -9.79 -36.09
C ARG A 169 -18.25 -8.34 -35.86
N SER A 170 -17.95 -7.78 -34.69
CA SER A 170 -18.40 -6.42 -34.34
C SER A 170 -17.39 -5.32 -34.68
N LYS A 171 -16.16 -5.68 -35.09
CA LYS A 171 -15.00 -4.78 -35.29
C LYS A 171 -14.62 -3.94 -34.06
N GLN A 172 -15.24 -4.19 -32.91
CA GLN A 172 -14.95 -3.51 -31.65
C GLN A 172 -13.73 -4.13 -30.98
N VAL A 173 -12.87 -3.30 -30.38
CA VAL A 173 -11.72 -3.78 -29.63
C VAL A 173 -12.18 -4.53 -28.37
N THR A 174 -11.61 -5.70 -28.10
CA THR A 174 -12.04 -6.58 -26.99
C THR A 174 -11.03 -6.65 -25.87
N TYR A 175 -11.54 -6.76 -24.64
CA TYR A 175 -10.72 -6.98 -23.44
C TYR A 175 -10.42 -8.47 -23.18
N ILE A 176 -11.09 -9.39 -23.89
CA ILE A 176 -11.03 -10.83 -23.59
C ILE A 176 -9.61 -11.36 -23.81
N THR A 177 -9.03 -11.07 -24.97
CA THR A 177 -7.68 -11.51 -25.33
C THR A 177 -6.60 -10.83 -24.49
N LEU A 178 -6.84 -9.58 -24.06
CA LEU A 178 -5.99 -8.89 -23.10
C LEU A 178 -6.00 -9.61 -21.74
N PHE A 179 -7.18 -9.96 -21.24
CA PHE A 179 -7.31 -10.68 -19.98
C PHE A 179 -6.69 -12.07 -20.06
N ASP A 180 -6.89 -12.79 -21.18
CA ASP A 180 -6.26 -14.08 -21.42
C ASP A 180 -4.73 -13.99 -21.42
N MET A 181 -4.17 -12.99 -22.11
CA MET A 181 -2.73 -12.72 -22.16
C MET A 181 -2.16 -12.42 -20.77
N LEU A 182 -2.81 -11.55 -20.01
CA LEU A 182 -2.38 -11.23 -18.66
C LEU A 182 -2.51 -12.43 -17.70
N ASN A 183 -3.53 -13.27 -17.89
CA ASN A 183 -3.69 -14.51 -17.12
C ASN A 183 -2.61 -15.54 -17.43
N GLU A 184 -2.15 -15.61 -18.68
CA GLU A 184 -1.02 -16.46 -19.13
C GLU A 184 0.32 -15.96 -18.56
N ILE A 185 0.53 -14.65 -18.55
CA ILE A 185 1.82 -14.03 -18.17
C ILE A 185 2.06 -14.01 -16.66
N PHE A 186 1.03 -13.91 -15.82
CA PHE A 186 1.24 -13.76 -14.37
C PHE A 186 1.38 -15.08 -13.62
N GLU A 187 2.27 -15.09 -12.63
CA GLU A 187 2.71 -16.27 -11.85
C GLU A 187 1.52 -17.01 -11.18
N ASN A 188 0.53 -16.27 -10.64
CA ASN A 188 -0.68 -16.84 -10.02
C ASN A 188 -1.92 -16.76 -10.93
N GLY A 189 -1.77 -16.33 -12.18
CA GLY A 189 -2.90 -15.95 -13.04
C GLY A 189 -3.77 -14.84 -12.46
N LEU A 190 -4.73 -14.38 -13.25
CA LEU A 190 -5.74 -13.40 -12.83
C LEU A 190 -6.94 -14.03 -12.12
N ILE A 191 -7.13 -15.35 -12.28
CA ILE A 191 -8.33 -16.06 -11.83
C ILE A 191 -8.21 -16.55 -10.38
N SER A 192 -7.00 -16.69 -9.83
CA SER A 192 -6.69 -17.33 -8.53
C SER A 192 -7.36 -16.76 -7.28
N GLY A 193 -8.28 -15.80 -7.41
CA GLY A 193 -9.11 -15.29 -6.33
C GLY A 193 -8.38 -14.37 -5.36
N GLU A 194 -7.04 -14.41 -5.38
CA GLU A 194 -6.22 -13.58 -4.50
C GLU A 194 -6.23 -12.10 -4.91
N VAL A 195 -6.43 -11.79 -6.20
CA VAL A 195 -6.39 -10.42 -6.73
C VAL A 195 -7.80 -9.82 -6.70
N LYS A 196 -7.97 -8.71 -5.98
CA LYS A 196 -9.23 -7.94 -6.02
C LYS A 196 -9.43 -7.37 -7.43
N GLN A 197 -10.66 -7.43 -7.92
CA GLN A 197 -11.04 -6.87 -9.22
C GLN A 197 -10.62 -5.40 -9.39
N SER A 198 -10.71 -4.58 -8.34
CA SER A 198 -10.29 -3.17 -8.41
C SER A 198 -8.80 -3.03 -8.73
N VAL A 199 -7.95 -3.81 -8.06
CA VAL A 199 -6.49 -3.78 -8.24
C VAL A 199 -6.12 -4.17 -9.67
N PHE A 200 -6.83 -5.16 -10.23
CA PHE A 200 -6.63 -5.55 -11.61
C PHE A 200 -7.06 -4.46 -12.60
N THR A 201 -8.23 -3.85 -12.39
CA THR A 201 -8.69 -2.78 -13.28
C THR A 201 -7.76 -1.57 -13.22
N ASP A 202 -7.27 -1.22 -12.03
CA ASP A 202 -6.30 -0.13 -11.85
C ASP A 202 -4.99 -0.45 -12.58
N PHE A 203 -4.50 -1.69 -12.48
CA PHE A 203 -3.31 -2.15 -13.22
C PHE A 203 -3.46 -2.02 -14.74
N ILE A 204 -4.60 -2.44 -15.31
CA ILE A 204 -4.84 -2.26 -16.74
C ILE A 204 -4.89 -0.78 -17.09
N ASN A 205 -5.59 0.03 -16.29
CA ASN A 205 -5.69 1.47 -16.51
C ASN A 205 -4.32 2.15 -16.51
N GLU A 206 -3.39 1.67 -15.69
CA GLU A 206 -2.03 2.21 -15.58
C GLU A 206 -1.13 1.82 -16.76
N ASN A 207 -1.31 0.63 -17.33
CA ASN A 207 -0.36 0.05 -18.29
C ASN A 207 -0.87 -0.04 -19.73
N PHE A 208 -2.18 0.01 -19.96
CA PHE A 208 -2.78 -0.22 -21.28
C PHE A 208 -3.76 0.89 -21.70
N ILE A 209 -3.92 1.08 -23.01
CA ILE A 209 -4.97 1.89 -23.65
C ILE A 209 -5.63 1.03 -24.73
N ILE A 210 -6.94 1.16 -24.91
CA ILE A 210 -7.67 0.48 -26.00
C ILE A 210 -7.72 1.41 -27.21
N GLU A 211 -7.29 0.92 -28.37
CA GLU A 211 -7.31 1.69 -29.62
C GLU A 211 -8.75 2.12 -29.98
N GLY A 212 -8.94 3.41 -30.25
CA GLY A 212 -10.23 3.96 -30.72
C GLY A 212 -11.32 4.14 -29.66
N VAL A 213 -11.03 3.91 -28.37
CA VAL A 213 -11.98 4.15 -27.27
C VAL A 213 -11.24 4.82 -26.10
N GLU A 214 -11.67 6.02 -25.69
CA GLU A 214 -11.37 6.50 -24.34
C GLU A 214 -12.03 5.53 -23.35
N PHE A 215 -11.19 4.82 -22.60
CA PHE A 215 -11.49 3.80 -21.59
C PHE A 215 -12.99 3.53 -21.30
N ASP A 216 -13.47 2.33 -21.66
CA ASP A 216 -14.84 1.89 -21.37
C ASP A 216 -15.10 1.94 -19.85
N LYS A 217 -16.13 2.69 -19.44
CA LYS A 217 -16.55 2.84 -18.04
C LYS A 217 -16.88 1.48 -17.37
N ASN A 218 -17.03 0.41 -18.14
CA ASN A 218 -17.47 -0.91 -17.67
C ASN A 218 -16.41 -2.03 -17.69
N ILE A 219 -15.10 -1.73 -17.63
CA ILE A 219 -14.05 -2.78 -17.56
C ILE A 219 -14.27 -3.79 -16.42
N LYS A 220 -14.85 -3.33 -15.29
CA LYS A 220 -15.24 -4.20 -14.18
C LYS A 220 -16.26 -5.25 -14.63
N GLY A 221 -17.35 -4.85 -15.27
CA GLY A 221 -18.35 -5.78 -15.80
C GLY A 221 -17.74 -6.79 -16.76
N ARG A 222 -16.90 -6.33 -17.70
CA ARG A 222 -16.20 -7.19 -18.66
C ARG A 222 -15.31 -8.23 -17.99
N TYR A 223 -14.56 -7.84 -16.96
CA TYR A 223 -13.72 -8.78 -16.21
C TYR A 223 -14.57 -9.82 -15.46
N SER A 224 -15.69 -9.41 -14.87
CA SER A 224 -16.61 -10.34 -14.20
C SER A 224 -17.20 -11.37 -15.17
N GLU A 225 -17.63 -10.93 -16.35
CA GLU A 225 -18.13 -11.81 -17.43
C GLU A 225 -17.06 -12.80 -17.90
N TRP A 226 -15.86 -12.29 -18.20
CA TRP A 226 -14.73 -13.11 -18.63
C TRP A 226 -14.35 -14.16 -17.58
N LYS A 227 -14.21 -13.75 -16.31
CA LYS A 227 -13.86 -14.65 -15.21
C LYS A 227 -14.89 -15.75 -15.02
N TYR A 228 -16.18 -15.41 -15.09
CA TYR A 228 -17.26 -16.40 -15.02
C TYR A 228 -17.19 -17.41 -16.17
N SER A 229 -16.97 -16.93 -17.40
CA SER A 229 -16.87 -17.79 -18.58
C SER A 229 -15.69 -18.77 -18.52
N ARG A 230 -14.53 -18.32 -18.02
CA ARG A 230 -13.34 -19.15 -17.84
C ARG A 230 -13.53 -20.23 -16.78
N ASN A 231 -14.06 -19.86 -15.61
CA ASN A 231 -14.34 -20.83 -14.54
C ASN A 231 -15.31 -21.93 -14.99
N LYS A 232 -16.28 -21.62 -15.87
CA LYS A 232 -17.21 -22.61 -16.42
C LYS A 232 -16.54 -23.56 -17.42
N ALA A 233 -15.51 -23.11 -18.14
CA ALA A 233 -14.79 -23.93 -19.12
C ALA A 233 -13.76 -24.88 -18.47
N GLU A 234 -13.38 -24.62 -17.22
CA GLU A 234 -12.45 -25.45 -16.44
C GLU A 234 -13.15 -26.49 -15.54
N MET A 235 -14.49 -26.51 -15.53
CA MET A 235 -15.34 -27.53 -14.87
C MET A 235 -15.80 -28.58 -15.88
#